data_AF-Q3SSZ8-F1
#
_entry.id   AF-Q3SSZ8-F1
#
_cell.length_a   1.000
_cell.length_b   1.000
_cell.length_c   1.000
_cell.angle_alpha   90.00
_cell.angle_beta   90.00
_cell.angle_gamma   90.00
#
_symmetry.space_group_name_H-M   'P 1'
#
loop_
_entity.id
_entity.type
_entity.pdbx_description
1 polymer ?
#
loop_
_entity_poly.entity_id
_entity_poly.type
_entity_poly.pdbx_seq_one_letter_code
_entity_poly.pdbx_strand_id
1 'polypeptide(L)'
;MIIRQFLSWVRTASAGARAEATRALARAWLISDLSDDERAAAEGGLLLQLDDSSPLVRRAMADVFARSANAPPTIVRALSVDQPSVAIPVLEHSPLLTDADLVDIVATGSCEVQCAVARRVRVPVPVCAAIAEVGSAAAALELIENPGADLARVSWDRIVERHGHLPAIREAMLALDGLPAVTRLLLAVKLSDSLARFVVARDWLSAERAGRTVSDARDRSIVDIVARAREDEMTCLVAHLRATGQLTAGLMLRALLSGTLGLFHHALADLSGLPFSRVTALVHDRGGASLPALLTRAGLPESAFPAFRAALEAHEEIGFVATVDGAVRLRRRMVEHVLTVCEAASAEISQPLLTLLRRFATESARDEARVFCDELVAEAARSPMIEDVPAGETALRDLEVREEFYEPVPAIALPSEVEINSLEEDASDQNAGVVYRFGEGMKTSRPRFLDRLALKTRFAEYEPRDAELDDATSPDAVPYEALSCEVLPYETLSYEDEPVEDGPYIVSSCEPKRVEPRFDEPAPYDSLYREPDFSGLKNAPPAYREPLLSDLLAAA
;
A
#
# COMPACT_ATOMS: atom_id res chain seq x y z
N MET A 1 -37.19 30.97 46.21
CA MET A 1 -36.75 29.95 47.21
C MET A 1 -36.15 28.70 46.55
N ILE A 2 -36.56 28.35 45.33
CA ILE A 2 -36.16 27.13 44.59
C ILE A 2 -34.66 27.10 44.20
N ILE A 3 -34.08 28.22 43.73
CA ILE A 3 -32.67 28.26 43.28
C ILE A 3 -31.68 27.97 44.41
N ARG A 4 -31.90 28.50 45.64
CA ARG A 4 -31.03 28.22 46.79
C ARG A 4 -31.08 26.75 47.22
N GLN A 5 -32.26 26.14 47.16
CA GLN A 5 -32.42 24.70 47.45
C GLN A 5 -31.78 23.84 46.36
N PHE A 6 -31.92 24.22 45.09
CA PHE A 6 -31.25 23.55 43.97
C PHE A 6 -29.72 23.62 44.10
N LEU A 7 -29.16 24.80 44.34
CA LEU A 7 -27.71 24.97 44.53
C LEU A 7 -27.20 24.22 45.77
N SER A 8 -27.98 24.19 46.87
CA SER A 8 -27.64 23.37 48.03
C SER A 8 -27.66 21.87 47.70
N TRP A 9 -28.66 21.41 46.94
CA TRP A 9 -28.78 20.02 46.53
C TRP A 9 -27.64 19.61 45.61
N VAL A 10 -27.30 20.41 44.59
CA VAL A 10 -26.17 20.18 43.68
C VAL A 10 -24.86 20.00 44.47
N ARG A 11 -24.65 20.75 45.55
CA ARG A 11 -23.43 20.61 46.38
C ARG A 11 -23.38 19.32 47.22
N THR A 12 -24.52 18.72 47.54
CA THR A 12 -24.60 17.52 48.42
C THR A 12 -24.97 16.23 47.67
N ALA A 13 -25.49 16.34 46.46
CA ALA A 13 -25.94 15.19 45.66
C ALA A 13 -24.76 14.36 45.15
N SER A 14 -24.96 13.05 45.03
CA SER A 14 -23.97 12.16 44.39
C SER A 14 -23.80 12.51 42.92
N ALA A 15 -22.63 12.19 42.34
CA ALA A 15 -22.36 12.44 40.93
C ALA A 15 -23.41 11.80 40.01
N GLY A 16 -23.91 10.60 40.35
CA GLY A 16 -24.97 9.94 39.59
C GLY A 16 -26.29 10.70 39.62
N ALA A 17 -26.70 11.22 40.78
CA ALA A 17 -27.93 12.00 40.90
C ALA A 17 -27.83 13.33 40.12
N ARG A 18 -26.67 13.99 40.15
CA ARG A 18 -26.42 15.21 39.36
C ARG A 18 -26.39 14.92 37.87
N ALA A 19 -25.80 13.81 37.45
CA ALA A 19 -25.77 13.40 36.04
C ALA A 19 -27.19 13.13 35.51
N GLU A 20 -28.05 12.49 36.32
CA GLU A 20 -29.44 12.25 35.91
C GLU A 20 -30.25 13.55 35.82
N ALA A 21 -30.11 14.45 36.79
CA ALA A 21 -30.76 15.76 36.71
C ALA A 21 -30.27 16.59 35.50
N THR A 22 -28.97 16.54 35.22
CA THR A 22 -28.36 17.22 34.07
C THR A 22 -28.85 16.63 32.75
N ARG A 23 -28.96 15.29 32.65
CA ARG A 23 -29.56 14.61 31.51
C ARG A 23 -31.01 15.03 31.30
N ALA A 24 -31.80 15.11 32.38
CA ALA A 24 -33.19 15.54 32.31
C ALA A 24 -33.31 16.98 31.81
N LEU A 25 -32.47 17.90 32.31
CA LEU A 25 -32.44 19.29 31.87
C LEU A 25 -32.01 19.42 30.40
N ALA A 26 -30.96 18.69 29.99
CA ALA A 26 -30.49 18.66 28.60
C ALA A 26 -31.55 18.09 27.64
N ARG A 27 -32.33 17.10 28.08
CA ARG A 27 -33.47 16.59 27.30
C ARG A 27 -34.57 17.64 27.20
N ALA A 28 -34.96 18.24 28.33
CA ALA A 28 -35.98 19.30 28.35
C ALA A 28 -35.63 20.45 27.40
N TRP A 29 -34.34 20.83 27.33
CA TRP A 29 -33.86 21.80 26.34
C TRP A 29 -34.24 21.45 24.89
N LEU A 30 -34.14 20.16 24.52
CA LEU A 30 -34.36 19.71 23.15
C LEU A 30 -35.83 19.49 22.81
N ILE A 31 -36.64 19.02 23.77
CA ILE A 31 -37.99 18.50 23.48
C ILE A 31 -39.13 19.30 24.12
N SER A 32 -38.85 20.19 25.07
CA SER A 32 -39.89 20.93 25.79
C SER A 32 -40.12 22.32 25.20
N ASP A 33 -41.38 22.75 25.24
CA ASP A 33 -41.78 24.11 24.88
C ASP A 33 -41.46 25.08 26.02
N LEU A 34 -40.17 25.45 26.12
CA LEU A 34 -39.69 26.41 27.11
C LEU A 34 -39.94 27.85 26.65
N SER A 35 -40.46 28.69 27.55
CA SER A 35 -40.46 30.15 27.36
C SER A 35 -39.03 30.70 27.26
N ASP A 36 -38.85 31.92 26.75
CA ASP A 36 -37.51 32.53 26.62
C ASP A 36 -36.77 32.63 27.96
N ASP A 37 -37.49 32.97 29.04
CA ASP A 37 -36.94 33.04 30.39
C ASP A 37 -36.53 31.66 30.93
N GLU A 38 -37.34 30.62 30.70
CA GLU A 38 -37.03 29.25 31.09
C GLU A 38 -35.87 28.67 30.27
N ARG A 39 -35.80 29.01 28.98
CA ARG A 39 -34.69 28.65 28.11
C ARG A 39 -33.41 29.30 28.61
N ALA A 40 -33.40 30.60 28.88
CA ALA A 40 -32.23 31.28 29.44
C ALA A 40 -31.79 30.68 30.79
N ALA A 41 -32.74 30.33 31.66
CA ALA A 41 -32.44 29.66 32.93
C ALA A 41 -31.88 28.24 32.74
N ALA A 42 -32.41 27.47 31.79
CA ALA A 42 -31.93 26.14 31.45
C ALA A 42 -30.50 26.18 30.87
N GLU A 43 -30.22 27.13 29.97
CA GLU A 43 -28.87 27.33 29.41
C GLU A 43 -27.88 27.68 30.52
N GLY A 44 -28.20 28.63 31.39
CA GLY A 44 -27.36 28.98 32.53
C GLY A 44 -27.11 27.80 33.48
N GLY A 45 -28.13 26.95 33.68
CA GLY A 45 -28.01 25.72 34.45
C GLY A 45 -27.06 24.71 33.80
N LEU A 46 -27.15 24.50 32.48
CA LEU A 46 -26.29 23.58 31.75
C LEU A 46 -24.84 24.10 31.64
N LEU A 47 -24.66 25.41 31.44
CA LEU A 47 -23.33 26.04 31.46
C LEU A 47 -22.64 25.83 32.80
N LEU A 48 -23.36 25.95 33.92
CA LEU A 48 -22.81 25.64 35.24
C LEU A 48 -22.37 24.18 35.38
N GLN A 49 -23.07 23.24 34.72
CA GLN A 49 -22.71 21.81 34.76
C GLN A 49 -21.46 21.48 33.93
N LEU A 50 -21.02 22.36 33.02
CA LEU A 50 -19.74 22.19 32.31
C LEU A 50 -18.55 22.24 33.28
N ASP A 51 -18.71 22.92 34.43
CA ASP A 51 -17.69 23.00 35.46
C ASP A 51 -17.85 21.92 36.57
N ASP A 52 -18.76 20.94 36.40
CA ASP A 52 -18.91 19.87 37.38
C ASP A 52 -17.63 19.02 37.45
N SER A 53 -17.13 18.75 38.66
CA SER A 53 -15.90 17.99 38.87
C SER A 53 -15.97 16.55 38.38
N SER A 54 -17.17 15.98 38.24
CA SER A 54 -17.38 14.62 37.78
C SER A 54 -17.59 14.56 36.27
N PRO A 55 -16.77 13.79 35.52
CA PRO A 55 -16.96 13.63 34.09
C PRO A 55 -18.28 12.92 33.76
N LEU A 56 -18.88 12.19 34.71
CA LEU A 56 -20.20 11.56 34.51
C LEU A 56 -21.31 12.58 34.27
N VAL A 57 -21.23 13.76 34.89
CA VAL A 57 -22.23 14.82 34.75
C VAL A 57 -22.09 15.49 33.39
N ARG A 58 -20.86 15.86 33.01
CA ARG A 58 -20.55 16.45 31.71
C ARG A 58 -20.85 15.50 30.56
N ARG A 59 -20.51 14.22 30.73
CA ARG A 59 -20.86 13.14 29.79
C ARG A 59 -22.37 13.01 29.60
N ALA A 60 -23.17 13.19 30.65
CA ALA A 60 -24.62 13.15 30.53
C ALA A 60 -25.17 14.22 29.58
N MET A 61 -24.53 15.40 29.50
CA MET A 61 -24.85 16.42 28.49
C MET A 61 -24.39 15.99 27.10
N ALA A 62 -23.15 15.50 26.98
CA ALA A 62 -22.59 15.03 25.71
C ALA A 62 -23.48 13.94 25.08
N ASP A 63 -23.92 12.94 25.83
CA ASP A 63 -24.79 11.87 25.32
C ASP A 63 -26.13 12.39 24.78
N VAL A 64 -26.67 13.47 25.36
CA VAL A 64 -27.94 14.06 24.92
C VAL A 64 -27.75 14.97 23.71
N PHE A 65 -26.72 15.82 23.72
CA PHE A 65 -26.51 16.83 22.68
C PHE A 65 -25.73 16.33 21.46
N ALA A 66 -24.98 15.22 21.58
CA ALA A 66 -24.06 14.74 20.56
C ALA A 66 -24.65 14.61 19.15
N ARG A 67 -25.95 14.32 18.99
CA ARG A 67 -26.58 14.12 17.67
C ARG A 67 -27.53 15.23 17.25
N SER A 68 -27.70 16.26 18.07
CA SER A 68 -28.75 17.26 17.88
C SER A 68 -28.22 18.54 17.21
N ALA A 69 -28.85 18.94 16.11
CA ALA A 69 -28.62 20.25 15.50
C ALA A 69 -29.22 21.41 16.31
N ASN A 70 -30.12 21.11 17.25
CA ASN A 70 -30.77 22.10 18.13
C ASN A 70 -30.06 22.24 19.49
N ALA A 71 -28.91 21.58 19.67
CA ALA A 71 -28.12 21.70 20.88
C ALA A 71 -27.48 23.11 21.01
N PRO A 72 -27.23 23.61 22.23
CA PRO A 72 -26.56 24.90 22.42
C PRO A 72 -25.12 24.85 21.89
N PRO A 73 -24.75 25.67 20.88
CA PRO A 73 -23.42 25.58 20.26
C PRO A 73 -22.27 25.77 21.24
N THR A 74 -22.41 26.70 22.19
CA THR A 74 -21.41 26.98 23.23
C THR A 74 -21.14 25.76 24.11
N ILE A 75 -22.19 25.02 24.48
CA ILE A 75 -22.07 23.82 25.31
C ILE A 75 -21.42 22.69 24.51
N VAL A 76 -21.84 22.49 23.27
CA VAL A 76 -21.24 21.48 22.38
C VAL A 76 -19.76 21.72 22.17
N ARG A 77 -19.35 22.98 21.93
CA ARG A 77 -17.95 23.37 21.79
C ARG A 77 -17.13 23.15 23.06
N ALA A 78 -17.70 23.42 24.24
CA ALA A 78 -17.03 23.15 25.51
C ALA A 78 -16.83 21.64 25.74
N LEU A 79 -17.85 20.84 25.44
CA LEU A 79 -17.79 19.38 25.57
C LEU A 79 -16.81 18.73 24.57
N SER A 80 -16.61 19.31 23.38
CA SER A 80 -15.71 18.73 22.36
C SER A 80 -14.23 18.84 22.69
N VAL A 81 -13.85 19.76 23.59
CA VAL A 81 -12.45 19.95 24.04
C VAL A 81 -12.21 19.41 25.46
N ASP A 82 -13.19 18.70 26.02
CA ASP A 82 -13.09 18.05 27.33
C ASP A 82 -12.23 16.77 27.27
N GLN A 83 -12.04 16.09 28.40
CA GLN A 83 -11.39 14.79 28.46
C GLN A 83 -12.09 13.78 27.54
N PRO A 84 -11.37 12.78 26.99
CA PRO A 84 -11.89 11.87 25.95
C PRO A 84 -13.22 11.20 26.32
N SER A 85 -13.38 10.77 27.57
CA SER A 85 -14.61 10.13 28.03
C SER A 85 -15.86 11.01 27.90
N VAL A 86 -15.72 12.33 27.79
CA VAL A 86 -16.81 13.30 27.56
C VAL A 86 -16.88 13.75 26.10
N ALA A 87 -15.72 14.00 25.48
CA ALA A 87 -15.65 14.59 24.14
C ALA A 87 -16.05 13.62 23.01
N ILE A 88 -15.73 12.33 23.13
CA ILE A 88 -15.89 11.34 22.03
C ILE A 88 -17.28 11.34 21.37
N PRO A 89 -18.42 11.32 22.09
CA PRO A 89 -19.75 11.33 21.46
C PRO A 89 -20.00 12.59 20.64
N VAL A 90 -19.51 13.73 21.14
CA VAL A 90 -19.66 15.02 20.47
C VAL A 90 -18.81 15.02 19.20
N LEU A 91 -17.57 14.57 19.29
CA LEU A 91 -16.64 14.49 18.16
C LEU A 91 -17.12 13.50 17.09
N GLU A 92 -17.70 12.36 17.46
CA GLU A 92 -18.18 11.35 16.50
C GLU A 92 -19.48 11.75 15.81
N HIS A 93 -20.33 12.56 16.46
CA HIS A 93 -21.72 12.69 16.01
C HIS A 93 -22.23 14.12 15.83
N SER A 94 -21.58 15.13 16.41
CA SER A 94 -22.16 16.47 16.41
C SER A 94 -22.12 17.11 15.02
N PRO A 95 -23.26 17.62 14.53
CA PRO A 95 -23.31 18.38 13.28
C PRO A 95 -22.88 19.85 13.47
N LEU A 96 -22.63 20.29 14.71
CA LEU A 96 -22.36 21.69 15.04
C LEU A 96 -20.87 22.05 15.04
N LEU A 97 -19.99 21.06 14.90
CA LEU A 97 -18.54 21.28 14.81
C LEU A 97 -18.16 21.64 13.37
N THR A 98 -17.43 22.75 13.22
CA THR A 98 -16.91 23.15 11.92
C THR A 98 -15.66 22.35 11.55
N ASP A 99 -15.32 22.31 10.27
CA ASP A 99 -14.08 21.69 9.80
C ASP A 99 -12.84 22.29 10.49
N ALA A 100 -12.85 23.60 10.75
CA ALA A 100 -11.78 24.29 11.47
C ALA A 100 -11.66 23.80 12.92
N ASP A 101 -12.79 23.66 13.64
CA ASP A 101 -12.78 23.11 15.00
C ASP A 101 -12.21 21.69 15.01
N LEU A 102 -12.62 20.84 14.06
CA LEU A 102 -12.15 19.46 13.96
C LEU A 102 -10.66 19.37 13.63
N VAL A 103 -10.15 20.24 12.75
CA VAL A 103 -8.72 20.33 12.43
C VAL A 103 -7.90 20.72 13.66
N ASP A 104 -8.34 21.75 14.40
CA ASP A 104 -7.66 22.19 15.63
C ASP A 104 -7.66 21.07 16.69
N ILE A 105 -8.81 20.40 16.86
CA ILE A 105 -8.94 19.26 17.79
C ILE A 105 -8.03 18.11 17.39
N VAL A 106 -7.89 17.79 16.10
CA VAL A 106 -6.97 16.73 15.63
C VAL A 106 -5.52 17.11 15.90
N ALA A 107 -5.16 18.39 15.74
CA ALA A 107 -3.79 18.86 15.90
C ALA A 107 -3.25 18.72 17.34
N THR A 108 -4.10 18.94 18.34
CA THR A 108 -3.70 18.86 19.76
C THR A 108 -4.28 17.66 20.51
N GLY A 109 -5.15 16.88 19.86
CA GLY A 109 -5.91 15.80 20.46
C GLY A 109 -5.07 14.55 20.76
N SER A 110 -5.54 13.76 21.73
CA SER A 110 -5.02 12.42 21.97
C SER A 110 -5.40 11.45 20.85
N CYS A 111 -4.79 10.26 20.84
CA CYS A 111 -5.13 9.21 19.89
C CYS A 111 -6.64 8.88 19.90
N GLU A 112 -7.27 8.81 21.07
CA GLU A 112 -8.70 8.50 21.21
C GLU A 112 -9.59 9.58 20.57
N VAL A 113 -9.21 10.85 20.75
CA VAL A 113 -9.87 12.02 20.18
C VAL A 113 -9.74 12.02 18.65
N GLN A 114 -8.54 11.77 18.13
CA GLN A 114 -8.30 11.69 16.68
C GLN A 114 -9.09 10.54 16.05
N CYS A 115 -9.14 9.37 16.68
CA CYS A 115 -9.96 8.24 16.22
C CYS A 115 -11.46 8.57 16.23
N ALA A 116 -11.95 9.28 17.24
CA ALA A 116 -13.34 9.73 17.29
C ALA A 116 -13.69 10.67 16.12
N VAL A 117 -12.79 11.59 15.76
CA VAL A 117 -12.97 12.45 14.58
C VAL A 117 -12.91 11.61 13.29
N ALA A 118 -11.99 10.64 13.20
CA ALA A 118 -11.86 9.76 12.04
C ALA A 118 -13.09 8.85 11.82
N ARG A 119 -13.85 8.49 12.87
CA ARG A 119 -15.06 7.66 12.79
C ARG A 119 -16.35 8.42 12.47
N ARG A 120 -16.29 9.73 12.24
CA ARG A 120 -17.48 10.52 11.87
C ARG A 120 -18.10 9.99 10.57
N VAL A 121 -19.42 10.09 10.46
CA VAL A 121 -20.17 9.67 9.26
C VAL A 121 -19.66 10.35 7.98
N ARG A 122 -19.18 11.59 8.10
CA ARG A 122 -18.51 12.32 7.03
C ARG A 122 -17.24 12.96 7.60
N VAL A 123 -16.11 12.72 6.95
CA VAL A 123 -14.84 13.38 7.26
C VAL A 123 -14.42 14.20 6.04
N PRO A 124 -14.50 15.54 6.10
CA PRO A 124 -14.19 16.39 4.95
C PRO A 124 -12.68 16.46 4.70
N VAL A 125 -12.29 16.78 3.46
CA VAL A 125 -10.89 16.87 2.98
C VAL A 125 -9.93 17.56 3.96
N PRO A 126 -10.20 18.76 4.52
CA PRO A 126 -9.27 19.41 5.44
C PRO A 126 -9.01 18.60 6.72
N VAL A 127 -10.04 17.91 7.24
CA VAL A 127 -9.93 17.06 8.43
C VAL A 127 -9.17 15.76 8.09
N CYS A 128 -9.46 15.17 6.92
CA CYS A 128 -8.68 14.04 6.41
C CYS A 128 -7.19 14.38 6.28
N ALA A 129 -6.88 15.56 5.72
CA ALA A 129 -5.51 16.05 5.59
C ALA A 129 -4.85 16.27 6.97
N ALA A 130 -5.56 16.82 7.94
CA ALA A 130 -5.05 16.98 9.30
C ALA A 130 -4.72 15.62 9.96
N ILE A 131 -5.62 14.63 9.86
CA ILE A 131 -5.37 13.28 10.39
C ILE A 131 -4.19 12.62 9.65
N ALA A 132 -4.10 12.76 8.33
CA ALA A 132 -2.97 12.27 7.55
C ALA A 132 -1.63 12.90 7.97
N GLU A 133 -1.63 14.20 8.29
CA GLU A 133 -0.44 14.99 8.61
C GLU A 133 0.07 14.76 10.03
N VAL A 134 -0.81 14.81 11.03
CA VAL A 134 -0.42 14.75 12.46
C VAL A 134 -1.10 13.63 13.25
N GLY A 135 -2.13 12.99 12.71
CA GLY A 135 -2.86 11.92 13.36
C GLY A 135 -2.01 10.68 13.69
N SER A 136 -2.41 9.95 14.72
CA SER A 136 -1.83 8.67 15.11
C SER A 136 -2.05 7.59 14.04
N ALA A 137 -1.30 6.49 14.12
CA ALA A 137 -1.51 5.35 13.22
C ALA A 137 -2.92 4.75 13.38
N ALA A 138 -3.46 4.71 14.60
CA ALA A 138 -4.81 4.22 14.83
C ALA A 138 -5.87 5.14 14.21
N ALA A 139 -5.69 6.47 14.31
CA ALA A 139 -6.61 7.42 13.68
C ALA A 139 -6.52 7.37 12.14
N ALA A 140 -5.33 7.18 11.59
CA ALA A 140 -5.15 6.97 10.16
C ALA A 140 -5.85 5.68 9.69
N LEU A 141 -5.75 4.57 10.45
CA LEU A 141 -6.43 3.32 10.11
C LEU A 141 -7.96 3.49 10.11
N GLU A 142 -8.52 4.10 11.15
CA GLU A 142 -9.95 4.44 11.23
C GLU A 142 -10.40 5.30 10.06
N LEU A 143 -9.55 6.26 9.64
CA LEU A 143 -9.84 7.13 8.49
C LEU A 143 -9.84 6.34 7.16
N ILE A 144 -8.91 5.41 6.98
CA ILE A 144 -8.80 4.55 5.79
C ILE A 144 -10.03 3.64 5.67
N GLU A 145 -10.46 3.06 6.79
CA GLU A 145 -11.59 2.14 6.85
C GLU A 145 -12.95 2.85 6.79
N ASN A 146 -12.98 4.19 6.91
CA ASN A 146 -14.20 4.96 6.90
C ASN A 146 -14.65 5.31 5.46
N PRO A 147 -15.78 4.75 4.97
CA PRO A 147 -16.30 5.07 3.63
C PRO A 147 -16.81 6.51 3.49
N GLY A 148 -17.02 7.22 4.60
CA GLY A 148 -17.40 8.64 4.64
C GLY A 148 -16.22 9.60 4.61
N ALA A 149 -14.97 9.12 4.52
CA ALA A 149 -13.78 9.96 4.45
C ALA A 149 -13.50 10.44 3.02
N ASP A 150 -13.41 11.76 2.86
CA ASP A 150 -13.07 12.40 1.58
C ASP A 150 -11.56 12.59 1.49
N LEU A 151 -10.84 11.52 1.14
CA LEU A 151 -9.38 11.48 1.11
C LEU A 151 -8.83 11.94 -0.25
N ALA A 152 -8.23 13.13 -0.27
CA ALA A 152 -7.45 13.62 -1.39
C ALA A 152 -6.15 12.81 -1.57
N ARG A 153 -5.63 12.77 -2.80
CA ARG A 153 -4.38 12.05 -3.16
C ARG A 153 -3.20 12.40 -2.26
N VAL A 154 -3.02 13.68 -1.94
CA VAL A 154 -1.92 14.14 -1.08
C VAL A 154 -2.01 13.56 0.34
N SER A 155 -3.21 13.31 0.84
CA SER A 155 -3.44 12.70 2.15
C SER A 155 -3.08 11.23 2.15
N TRP A 156 -3.39 10.50 1.06
CA TRP A 156 -2.96 9.11 0.88
C TRP A 156 -1.43 8.99 0.93
N ASP A 157 -0.75 9.81 0.12
CA ASP A 157 0.72 9.78 0.06
C ASP A 157 1.34 10.12 1.42
N ARG A 158 0.75 11.06 2.16
CA ARG A 158 1.20 11.42 3.51
C ARG A 158 1.01 10.30 4.54
N ILE A 159 -0.11 9.58 4.49
CA ILE A 159 -0.34 8.39 5.34
C ILE A 159 0.69 7.31 5.03
N VAL A 160 0.98 7.04 3.75
CA VAL A 160 2.00 6.05 3.36
C VAL A 160 3.39 6.47 3.83
N GLU A 161 3.72 7.76 3.72
CA GLU A 161 5.01 8.28 4.15
C GLU A 161 5.27 8.01 5.64
N ARG A 162 4.31 8.38 6.50
CA ARG A 162 4.40 8.28 7.96
C ARG A 162 4.20 6.84 8.44
N HIS A 163 3.16 6.18 7.95
CA HIS A 163 2.61 4.96 8.54
C HIS A 163 2.64 3.74 7.61
N GLY A 164 3.07 3.86 6.35
CA GLY A 164 3.10 2.75 5.38
C GLY A 164 4.04 1.58 5.73
N HIS A 165 4.84 1.70 6.79
CA HIS A 165 5.62 0.59 7.32
C HIS A 165 4.79 -0.35 8.23
N LEU A 166 3.61 0.07 8.67
CA LEU A 166 2.71 -0.72 9.52
C LEU A 166 1.85 -1.67 8.67
N PRO A 167 1.83 -2.99 8.97
CA PRO A 167 1.07 -3.97 8.20
C PRO A 167 -0.42 -3.65 8.08
N ALA A 168 -1.08 -3.33 9.20
CA ALA A 168 -2.52 -3.03 9.21
C ALA A 168 -2.91 -1.90 8.25
N ILE A 169 -2.11 -0.82 8.19
CA ILE A 169 -2.36 0.30 7.28
C ILE A 169 -2.11 -0.11 5.83
N ARG A 170 -1.03 -0.84 5.55
CA ARG A 170 -0.77 -1.32 4.18
C ARG A 170 -1.90 -2.23 3.68
N GLU A 171 -2.34 -3.17 4.51
CA GLU A 171 -3.41 -4.11 4.18
C GLU A 171 -4.73 -3.38 3.93
N ALA A 172 -5.11 -2.47 4.83
CA ALA A 172 -6.32 -1.66 4.67
C ALA A 172 -6.28 -0.82 3.39
N MET A 173 -5.14 -0.17 3.08
CA MET A 173 -4.99 0.63 1.86
C MET A 173 -5.01 -0.22 0.59
N LEU A 174 -4.32 -1.36 0.56
CA LEU A 174 -4.25 -2.24 -0.61
C LEU A 174 -5.58 -2.95 -0.90
N ALA A 175 -6.46 -3.07 0.10
CA ALA A 175 -7.81 -3.57 -0.07
C ALA A 175 -8.77 -2.55 -0.73
N LEU A 176 -8.38 -1.28 -0.85
CA LEU A 176 -9.22 -0.25 -1.45
C LEU A 176 -9.22 -0.33 -2.98
N ASP A 177 -10.42 -0.38 -3.54
CA ASP A 177 -10.64 -0.19 -4.96
C ASP A 177 -10.27 1.24 -5.37
N GLY A 178 -9.51 1.38 -6.46
CA GLY A 178 -9.14 2.69 -7.00
C GLY A 178 -7.99 3.39 -6.29
N LEU A 179 -7.22 2.71 -5.43
CA LEU A 179 -6.00 3.29 -4.86
C LEU A 179 -5.01 3.66 -5.99
N PRO A 180 -4.52 4.93 -6.05
CA PRO A 180 -3.68 5.37 -7.15
C PRO A 180 -2.42 4.52 -7.33
N ALA A 181 -2.01 4.29 -8.57
CA ALA A 181 -0.84 3.45 -8.91
C ALA A 181 0.45 3.92 -8.23
N VAL A 182 0.65 5.25 -8.13
CA VAL A 182 1.82 5.83 -7.42
C VAL A 182 1.77 5.50 -5.92
N THR A 183 0.60 5.57 -5.30
CA THR A 183 0.44 5.25 -3.87
C THR A 183 0.67 3.76 -3.61
N ARG A 184 0.18 2.88 -4.50
CA ARG A 184 0.50 1.43 -4.48
C ARG A 184 2.01 1.18 -4.57
N LEU A 185 2.71 1.92 -5.42
CA LEU A 185 4.17 1.83 -5.54
C LEU A 185 4.88 2.24 -4.25
N LEU A 186 4.46 3.33 -3.61
CA LEU A 186 5.03 3.77 -2.34
C LEU A 186 4.85 2.72 -1.23
N LEU A 187 3.68 2.07 -1.18
CA LEU A 187 3.42 0.96 -0.25
C LEU A 187 4.35 -0.23 -0.52
N ALA A 188 4.52 -0.61 -1.79
CA ALA A 188 5.42 -1.70 -2.18
C ALA A 188 6.86 -1.39 -1.75
N VAL A 189 7.32 -0.15 -1.95
CA VAL A 189 8.65 0.30 -1.52
C VAL A 189 8.84 0.17 0.00
N LYS A 190 7.86 0.62 0.80
CA LYS A 190 7.88 0.53 2.27
C LYS A 190 7.87 -0.91 2.76
N LEU A 191 7.09 -1.78 2.12
CA LEU A 191 7.04 -3.21 2.40
C LEU A 191 8.40 -3.86 2.12
N SER A 192 8.97 -3.63 0.93
CA SER A 192 10.27 -4.22 0.59
C SER A 192 11.39 -3.74 1.52
N ASP A 193 11.40 -2.46 1.93
CA ASP A 193 12.37 -1.95 2.91
C ASP A 193 12.21 -2.60 4.28
N SER A 194 10.97 -2.87 4.69
CA SER A 194 10.67 -3.50 5.98
C SER A 194 11.12 -4.97 5.99
N LEU A 195 10.86 -5.70 4.90
CA LEU A 195 11.33 -7.08 4.72
C LEU A 195 12.87 -7.15 4.60
N ALA A 196 13.50 -6.21 3.89
CA ALA A 196 14.95 -6.12 3.80
C ALA A 196 15.59 -5.99 5.18
N ARG A 197 15.11 -5.03 5.98
CA ARG A 197 15.60 -4.79 7.35
C ARG A 197 15.38 -6.01 8.24
N PHE A 198 14.22 -6.66 8.12
CA PHE A 198 13.91 -7.85 8.91
C PHE A 198 14.87 -9.00 8.62
N VAL A 199 15.08 -9.35 7.35
CA VAL A 199 15.93 -10.47 6.96
C VAL A 199 17.41 -10.22 7.27
N VAL A 200 17.87 -8.96 7.16
CA VAL A 200 19.22 -8.58 7.58
C VAL A 200 19.37 -8.64 9.11
N ALA A 201 18.39 -8.15 9.87
CA ALA A 201 18.44 -8.18 11.34
C ALA A 201 18.38 -9.61 11.93
N ARG A 202 17.89 -10.58 11.15
CA ARG A 202 17.86 -12.00 11.50
C ARG A 202 19.08 -12.78 11.02
N ASP A 203 20.06 -12.12 10.39
CA ASP A 203 21.26 -12.71 9.78
C ASP A 203 20.95 -13.78 8.71
N TRP A 204 19.74 -13.76 8.12
CA TRP A 204 19.34 -14.70 7.07
C TRP A 204 19.98 -14.37 5.72
N LEU A 205 20.22 -13.09 5.44
CA LEU A 205 20.94 -12.61 4.26
C LEU A 205 21.87 -11.46 4.62
N SER A 206 23.00 -11.38 3.91
CA SER A 206 23.83 -10.18 3.96
C SER A 206 23.08 -8.98 3.40
N ALA A 207 23.38 -7.77 3.91
CA ALA A 207 22.76 -6.53 3.46
C ALA A 207 22.85 -6.33 1.93
N GLU A 208 23.97 -6.73 1.32
CA GLU A 208 24.17 -6.66 -0.12
C GLU A 208 23.21 -7.59 -0.89
N ARG A 209 23.05 -8.83 -0.42
CA ARG A 209 22.13 -9.81 -1.04
C ARG A 209 20.69 -9.38 -0.87
N ALA A 210 20.30 -8.97 0.34
CA ALA A 210 18.96 -8.46 0.62
C ALA A 210 18.62 -7.24 -0.24
N GLY A 211 19.54 -6.28 -0.38
CA GLY A 211 19.37 -5.11 -1.24
C GLY A 211 19.16 -5.48 -2.71
N ARG A 212 19.90 -6.46 -3.24
CA ARG A 212 19.70 -6.96 -4.61
C ARG A 212 18.33 -7.62 -4.80
N THR A 213 17.94 -8.51 -3.88
CA THR A 213 16.63 -9.19 -3.94
C THR A 213 15.46 -8.20 -3.84
N VAL A 214 15.58 -7.19 -3.00
CA VAL A 214 14.58 -6.12 -2.84
C VAL A 214 14.49 -5.24 -4.08
N SER A 215 15.62 -4.90 -4.71
CA SER A 215 15.60 -4.16 -5.98
C SER A 215 14.86 -4.95 -7.06
N ASP A 216 15.12 -6.25 -7.16
CA ASP A 216 14.47 -7.10 -8.16
C ASP A 216 12.97 -7.26 -7.87
N ALA A 217 12.58 -7.42 -6.60
CA ALA A 217 11.18 -7.46 -6.22
C ALA A 217 10.45 -6.14 -6.49
N ARG A 218 11.09 -5.00 -6.20
CA ARG A 218 10.51 -3.68 -6.49
C ARG A 218 10.25 -3.48 -7.97
N ASP A 219 11.21 -3.80 -8.82
CA ASP A 219 11.02 -3.68 -10.26
C ASP A 219 9.88 -4.57 -10.77
N ARG A 220 9.70 -5.76 -10.17
CA ARG A 220 8.55 -6.64 -10.45
C ARG A 220 7.24 -6.00 -10.02
N SER A 221 7.16 -5.52 -8.77
CA SER A 221 6.00 -4.81 -8.26
C SER A 221 5.65 -3.60 -9.13
N ILE A 222 6.65 -2.85 -9.63
CA ILE A 222 6.42 -1.75 -10.58
C ILE A 222 5.72 -2.27 -11.83
N VAL A 223 6.26 -3.30 -12.48
CA VAL A 223 5.66 -3.88 -13.69
C VAL A 223 4.24 -4.38 -13.44
N ASP A 224 4.00 -5.06 -12.32
CA ASP A 224 2.69 -5.61 -11.96
C ASP A 224 1.67 -4.51 -11.59
N ILE A 225 2.12 -3.40 -11.00
CA ILE A 225 1.29 -2.21 -10.73
C ILE A 225 0.95 -1.53 -12.05
N VAL A 226 1.93 -1.36 -12.94
CA VAL A 226 1.74 -0.72 -14.24
C VAL A 226 0.78 -1.51 -15.12
N ALA A 227 0.89 -2.84 -15.12
CA ALA A 227 -0.01 -3.72 -15.88
C ALA A 227 -1.49 -3.59 -15.45
N ARG A 228 -1.74 -3.11 -14.22
CA ARG A 228 -3.09 -2.86 -13.67
C ARG A 228 -3.40 -1.37 -13.52
N ALA A 229 -2.52 -0.48 -13.99
CA ALA A 229 -2.73 0.96 -13.92
C ALA A 229 -3.65 1.41 -15.04
N ARG A 230 -4.47 2.43 -14.80
CA ARG A 230 -5.26 3.05 -15.85
C ARG A 230 -4.39 3.93 -16.73
N GLU A 231 -4.81 4.17 -17.96
CA GLU A 231 -4.04 4.97 -18.93
C GLU A 231 -3.83 6.42 -18.46
N ASP A 232 -4.81 7.01 -17.77
CA ASP A 232 -4.74 8.34 -17.19
C ASP A 232 -3.72 8.47 -16.04
N GLU A 233 -3.38 7.36 -15.37
CA GLU A 233 -2.37 7.33 -14.30
C GLU A 233 -0.94 7.21 -14.83
N MET A 234 -0.77 6.68 -16.05
CA MET A 234 0.52 6.25 -16.59
C MET A 234 1.53 7.40 -16.67
N THR A 235 1.08 8.57 -17.11
CA THR A 235 1.93 9.77 -17.22
C THR A 235 2.45 10.20 -15.85
N CYS A 236 1.60 10.20 -14.82
CA CYS A 236 2.00 10.54 -13.47
C CYS A 236 2.95 9.49 -12.87
N LEU A 237 2.70 8.22 -13.16
CA LEU A 237 3.55 7.11 -12.71
C LEU A 237 4.96 7.18 -13.32
N VAL A 238 5.08 7.42 -14.63
CA VAL A 238 6.38 7.59 -15.30
C VAL A 238 7.12 8.81 -14.76
N ALA A 239 6.43 9.94 -14.56
CA ALA A 239 7.02 11.13 -13.97
C ALA A 239 7.56 10.84 -12.54
N HIS A 240 6.81 10.08 -11.74
CA HIS A 240 7.23 9.66 -10.40
C HIS A 240 8.45 8.72 -10.45
N LEU A 241 8.45 7.72 -11.33
CA LEU A 241 9.59 6.80 -11.51
C LEU A 241 10.85 7.56 -11.95
N ARG A 242 10.71 8.58 -12.80
CA ARG A 242 11.81 9.43 -13.21
C ARG A 242 12.32 10.31 -12.06
N ALA A 243 11.42 10.99 -11.34
CA ALA A 243 11.77 11.87 -10.23
C ALA A 243 12.48 11.11 -9.10
N THR A 244 12.11 9.86 -8.87
CA THR A 244 12.73 8.98 -7.86
C THR A 244 13.96 8.21 -8.37
N GLY A 245 14.34 8.36 -9.64
CA GLY A 245 15.46 7.64 -10.25
C GLY A 245 15.25 6.13 -10.38
N GLN A 246 13.99 5.68 -10.36
CA GLN A 246 13.60 4.29 -10.56
C GLN A 246 13.38 3.94 -12.05
N LEU A 247 13.16 4.95 -12.91
CA LEU A 247 13.06 4.75 -14.35
C LEU A 247 14.45 4.45 -14.95
N THR A 248 14.76 3.15 -15.08
CA THR A 248 16.05 2.67 -15.61
C THR A 248 15.87 1.91 -16.94
N ALA A 249 16.94 1.80 -17.73
CA ALA A 249 16.94 0.97 -18.94
C ALA A 249 16.57 -0.50 -18.63
N GLY A 250 17.01 -1.02 -17.47
CA GLY A 250 16.67 -2.37 -17.02
C GLY A 250 15.19 -2.54 -16.71
N LEU A 251 14.57 -1.55 -16.05
CA LEU A 251 13.12 -1.54 -15.79
C LEU A 251 12.31 -1.43 -17.09
N MET A 252 12.72 -0.54 -18.00
CA MET A 252 12.08 -0.39 -19.32
C MET A 252 12.13 -1.69 -20.12
N LEU A 253 13.29 -2.36 -20.13
CA LEU A 253 13.45 -3.66 -20.78
C LEU A 253 12.61 -4.75 -20.10
N ARG A 254 12.57 -4.80 -18.77
CA ARG A 254 11.72 -5.73 -18.02
C ARG A 254 10.24 -5.54 -18.37
N ALA A 255 9.77 -4.30 -18.46
CA ALA A 255 8.39 -3.99 -18.81
C ALA A 255 8.02 -4.47 -20.21
N LEU A 256 8.91 -4.26 -21.20
CA LEU A 256 8.75 -4.80 -22.54
C LEU A 256 8.67 -6.33 -22.54
N LEU A 257 9.62 -6.98 -21.88
CA LEU A 257 9.68 -8.45 -21.78
C LEU A 257 8.49 -9.04 -21.02
N SER A 258 7.77 -8.22 -20.25
CA SER A 258 6.56 -8.60 -19.53
C SER A 258 5.27 -8.25 -20.29
N GLY A 259 5.37 -7.73 -21.51
CA GLY A 259 4.23 -7.33 -22.35
C GLY A 259 3.61 -5.98 -21.99
N THR A 260 4.21 -5.21 -21.07
CA THR A 260 3.71 -3.91 -20.63
C THR A 260 4.25 -2.78 -21.53
N LEU A 261 3.87 -2.80 -22.81
CA LEU A 261 4.31 -1.81 -23.81
C LEU A 261 3.97 -0.36 -23.44
N GLY A 262 2.84 -0.15 -22.73
CA GLY A 262 2.41 1.16 -22.29
C GLY A 262 3.49 1.89 -21.49
N LEU A 263 4.14 1.21 -20.53
CA LEU A 263 5.21 1.82 -19.74
C LEU A 263 6.35 2.31 -20.63
N PHE A 264 6.72 1.50 -21.61
CA PHE A 264 7.82 1.79 -22.51
C PHE A 264 7.54 3.00 -23.39
N HIS A 265 6.34 3.09 -23.99
CA HIS A 265 5.95 4.25 -24.79
C HIS A 265 5.91 5.54 -23.96
N HIS A 266 5.27 5.51 -22.77
CA HIS A 266 5.20 6.69 -21.92
C HIS A 266 6.58 7.11 -21.40
N ALA A 267 7.45 6.15 -21.04
CA ALA A 267 8.83 6.43 -20.65
C ALA A 267 9.63 7.06 -21.80
N LEU A 268 9.49 6.56 -23.03
CA LEU A 268 10.16 7.17 -24.19
C LEU A 268 9.63 8.56 -24.51
N ALA A 269 8.33 8.81 -24.38
CA ALA A 269 7.75 10.14 -24.55
C ALA A 269 8.30 11.13 -23.54
N ASP A 270 8.31 10.76 -22.26
CA ASP A 270 8.82 11.59 -21.17
C ASP A 270 10.33 11.86 -21.31
N LEU A 271 11.13 10.84 -21.63
CA LEU A 271 12.59 10.97 -21.74
C LEU A 271 13.05 11.69 -23.01
N SER A 272 12.39 11.45 -24.14
CA SER A 272 12.75 12.09 -25.42
C SER A 272 12.14 13.49 -25.61
N GLY A 273 11.13 13.85 -24.81
CA GLY A 273 10.35 15.07 -24.95
C GLY A 273 9.56 15.14 -26.26
N LEU A 274 9.27 13.99 -26.88
CA LEU A 274 8.47 13.91 -28.11
C LEU A 274 6.99 13.63 -27.76
N PRO A 275 6.04 14.08 -28.59
CA PRO A 275 4.64 13.73 -28.43
C PRO A 275 4.42 12.20 -28.44
N PHE A 276 3.52 11.72 -27.59
CA PHE A 276 3.24 10.28 -27.43
C PHE A 276 2.90 9.61 -28.78
N SER A 277 2.05 10.22 -29.60
CA SER A 277 1.69 9.71 -30.94
C SER A 277 2.89 9.50 -31.86
N ARG A 278 3.88 10.40 -31.79
CA ARG A 278 5.12 10.30 -32.58
C ARG A 278 6.01 9.19 -32.07
N VAL A 279 6.10 9.02 -30.75
CA VAL A 279 6.86 7.92 -30.13
C VAL A 279 6.28 6.59 -30.55
N THR A 280 4.97 6.40 -30.45
CA THR A 280 4.29 5.18 -30.88
C THR A 280 4.56 4.89 -32.36
N ALA A 281 4.47 5.90 -33.24
CA ALA A 281 4.76 5.72 -34.66
C ALA A 281 6.23 5.29 -34.94
N LEU A 282 7.19 5.87 -34.21
CA LEU A 282 8.61 5.53 -34.36
C LEU A 282 8.98 4.16 -33.78
N VAL A 283 8.27 3.71 -32.74
CA VAL A 283 8.49 2.38 -32.13
C VAL A 283 8.02 1.26 -33.07
N HIS A 284 6.93 1.47 -33.82
CA HIS A 284 6.38 0.49 -34.76
C HIS A 284 6.89 0.69 -36.19
N ASP A 285 7.79 1.65 -36.42
CA ASP A 285 8.37 1.88 -37.73
C ASP A 285 9.36 0.76 -38.08
N ARG A 286 9.04 0.02 -39.14
CA ARG A 286 9.88 -1.07 -39.67
C ARG A 286 11.16 -0.58 -40.33
N GLY A 287 11.28 0.74 -40.57
CA GLY A 287 12.52 1.38 -40.98
C GLY A 287 13.52 1.39 -39.83
N GLY A 288 14.38 0.37 -39.74
CA GLY A 288 15.27 0.10 -38.59
C GLY A 288 16.22 1.21 -38.09
N ALA A 289 16.18 2.42 -38.65
CA ALA A 289 16.91 3.60 -38.20
C ALA A 289 16.15 4.47 -37.18
N SER A 290 14.82 4.45 -37.16
CA SER A 290 13.99 5.31 -36.31
C SER A 290 14.08 4.95 -34.82
N LEU A 291 14.00 3.64 -34.50
CA LEU A 291 14.10 3.14 -33.12
C LEU A 291 15.46 3.49 -32.47
N PRO A 292 16.64 3.19 -33.06
CA PRO A 292 17.93 3.58 -32.47
C PRO A 292 18.05 5.10 -32.22
N ALA A 293 17.54 5.93 -33.14
CA ALA A 293 17.55 7.38 -32.98
C ALA A 293 16.68 7.84 -31.79
N LEU A 294 15.52 7.21 -31.62
CA LEU A 294 14.62 7.46 -30.49
C LEU A 294 15.24 7.02 -29.15
N LEU A 295 15.82 5.82 -29.09
CA LEU A 295 16.49 5.31 -27.88
C LEU A 295 17.68 6.20 -27.48
N THR A 296 18.45 6.66 -28.46
CA THR A 296 19.56 7.61 -28.25
C THR A 296 19.05 8.93 -27.68
N ARG A 297 17.95 9.46 -28.24
CA ARG A 297 17.32 10.71 -27.76
C ARG A 297 16.76 10.56 -26.35
N ALA A 298 16.23 9.39 -26.00
CA ALA A 298 15.79 9.07 -24.65
C ALA A 298 16.95 8.87 -23.65
N GLY A 299 18.20 8.91 -24.11
CA GLY A 299 19.39 8.78 -23.27
C GLY A 299 19.74 7.33 -22.87
N LEU A 300 19.17 6.34 -23.57
CA LEU A 300 19.46 4.93 -23.34
C LEU A 300 20.82 4.54 -23.92
N PRO A 301 21.54 3.59 -23.30
CA PRO A 301 22.85 3.15 -23.77
C PRO A 301 22.73 2.32 -25.05
N GLU A 302 23.60 2.61 -26.03
CA GLU A 302 23.64 1.89 -27.31
C GLU A 302 23.81 0.37 -27.16
N SER A 303 24.53 -0.06 -26.12
CA SER A 303 24.72 -1.48 -25.79
C SER A 303 23.41 -2.23 -25.46
N ALA A 304 22.32 -1.52 -25.16
CA ALA A 304 21.01 -2.11 -24.89
C ALA A 304 20.09 -2.13 -26.12
N PHE A 305 20.43 -1.43 -27.21
CA PHE A 305 19.56 -1.32 -28.38
C PHE A 305 19.20 -2.67 -29.02
N PRO A 306 20.12 -3.65 -29.14
CA PRO A 306 19.78 -4.97 -29.67
C PRO A 306 18.70 -5.68 -28.84
N ALA A 307 18.77 -5.58 -27.51
CA ALA A 307 17.79 -6.20 -26.62
C ALA A 307 16.40 -5.55 -26.74
N PHE A 308 16.34 -4.21 -26.83
CA PHE A 308 15.09 -3.49 -27.05
C PHE A 308 14.44 -3.86 -28.38
N ARG A 309 15.25 -3.94 -29.46
CA ARG A 309 14.77 -4.35 -30.77
C ARG A 309 14.22 -5.78 -30.77
N ALA A 310 15.01 -6.73 -30.26
CA ALA A 310 14.59 -8.12 -30.17
C ALA A 310 13.31 -8.30 -29.33
N ALA A 311 13.15 -7.50 -28.26
CA ALA A 311 11.94 -7.53 -27.43
C ALA A 311 10.70 -7.02 -28.19
N LEU A 312 10.84 -5.98 -29.01
CA LEU A 312 9.74 -5.45 -29.83
C LEU A 312 9.37 -6.40 -30.97
N GLU A 313 10.36 -6.97 -31.66
CA GLU A 313 10.15 -7.98 -32.70
C GLU A 313 9.43 -9.22 -32.14
N ALA A 314 9.89 -9.73 -30.99
CA ALA A 314 9.23 -10.85 -30.31
C ALA A 314 7.79 -10.51 -29.88
N HIS A 315 7.51 -9.25 -29.53
CA HIS A 315 6.15 -8.83 -29.16
C HIS A 315 5.20 -8.84 -30.35
N GLU A 316 5.66 -8.41 -31.55
CA GLU A 316 4.87 -8.50 -32.79
C GLU A 316 4.62 -9.95 -33.21
N GLU A 317 5.60 -10.85 -33.01
CA GLU A 317 5.49 -12.26 -33.41
C GLU A 317 4.59 -13.10 -32.49
N ILE A 318 4.63 -12.88 -31.18
CA ILE A 318 3.93 -13.74 -30.20
C ILE A 318 2.46 -13.31 -30.02
N GLY A 319 2.12 -12.04 -30.24
CA GLY A 319 0.75 -11.52 -30.12
C GLY A 319 0.25 -11.34 -28.67
N PHE A 320 -1.03 -11.00 -28.51
CA PHE A 320 -1.66 -10.73 -27.20
C PHE A 320 -2.12 -12.02 -26.51
N VAL A 321 -1.93 -12.09 -25.18
CA VAL A 321 -2.36 -13.23 -24.36
C VAL A 321 -3.31 -12.75 -23.26
N ALA A 322 -4.50 -13.35 -23.19
CA ALA A 322 -5.62 -12.87 -22.35
C ALA A 322 -5.69 -13.46 -20.93
N THR A 323 -4.90 -14.48 -20.60
CA THR A 323 -4.94 -15.16 -19.28
C THR A 323 -3.68 -14.87 -18.46
N VAL A 324 -3.81 -14.91 -17.12
CA VAL A 324 -2.67 -14.70 -16.19
C VAL A 324 -1.58 -15.76 -16.40
N ASP A 325 -1.94 -17.03 -16.53
CA ASP A 325 -1.00 -18.12 -16.86
C ASP A 325 -0.32 -17.85 -18.22
N GLY A 326 -1.12 -17.42 -19.19
CA GLY A 326 -0.61 -17.02 -20.49
C GLY A 326 0.36 -15.83 -20.45
N ALA A 327 0.19 -14.87 -19.54
CA ALA A 327 1.11 -13.74 -19.37
C ALA A 327 2.47 -14.18 -18.78
N VAL A 328 2.48 -15.14 -17.85
CA VAL A 328 3.74 -15.68 -17.28
C VAL A 328 4.48 -16.51 -18.32
N ARG A 329 3.78 -17.35 -19.08
CA ARG A 329 4.34 -18.10 -20.22
C ARG A 329 4.87 -17.18 -21.32
N LEU A 330 4.13 -16.11 -21.64
CA LEU A 330 4.54 -15.07 -22.59
C LEU A 330 5.86 -14.44 -22.14
N ARG A 331 5.93 -13.99 -20.88
CA ARG A 331 7.14 -13.38 -20.30
C ARG A 331 8.34 -14.31 -20.45
N ARG A 332 8.21 -15.60 -20.10
CA ARG A 332 9.30 -16.56 -20.26
C ARG A 332 9.75 -16.70 -21.71
N ARG A 333 8.81 -16.88 -22.65
CA ARG A 333 9.12 -17.00 -24.09
C ARG A 333 9.80 -15.74 -24.62
N MET A 334 9.33 -14.56 -24.25
CA MET A 334 9.94 -13.28 -24.63
C MET A 334 11.38 -13.17 -24.12
N VAL A 335 11.61 -13.47 -22.84
CA VAL A 335 12.94 -13.37 -22.24
C VAL A 335 13.91 -14.39 -22.85
N GLU A 336 13.48 -15.64 -23.04
CA GLU A 336 14.31 -16.70 -23.67
C GLU A 336 14.66 -16.35 -25.12
N HIS A 337 13.70 -15.83 -25.89
CA HIS A 337 13.94 -15.39 -27.27
C HIS A 337 14.97 -14.26 -27.30
N VAL A 338 14.76 -13.19 -26.52
CA VAL A 338 15.67 -12.04 -26.48
C VAL A 338 17.05 -12.43 -25.97
N LEU A 339 17.14 -13.31 -24.97
CA LEU A 339 18.41 -13.84 -24.48
C LEU A 339 19.14 -14.60 -25.60
N THR A 340 18.45 -15.47 -26.34
CA THR A 340 19.04 -16.26 -27.44
C THR A 340 19.61 -15.36 -28.54
N VAL A 341 18.85 -14.33 -28.94
CA VAL A 341 19.29 -13.34 -29.93
C VAL A 341 20.53 -12.57 -29.42
N CYS A 342 20.51 -12.17 -28.15
CA CYS A 342 21.62 -11.43 -27.55
C CYS A 342 22.88 -12.30 -27.36
N GLU A 343 22.74 -13.59 -27.07
CA GLU A 343 23.88 -14.51 -26.96
C GLU A 343 24.52 -14.78 -28.34
N ALA A 344 23.70 -14.87 -29.40
CA ALA A 344 24.19 -15.00 -30.77
C ALA A 344 24.97 -13.75 -31.23
N ALA A 345 24.59 -12.56 -30.77
CA ALA A 345 25.26 -11.28 -31.04
C ALA A 345 26.28 -10.87 -29.96
N SER A 346 26.78 -11.82 -29.17
CA SER A 346 27.60 -11.58 -27.96
C SER A 346 28.88 -10.74 -28.15
N ALA A 347 29.38 -10.58 -29.38
CA ALA A 347 30.51 -9.71 -29.69
C ALA A 347 30.19 -8.21 -29.54
N GLU A 348 28.92 -7.81 -29.68
CA GLU A 348 28.46 -6.42 -29.67
C GLU A 348 27.74 -6.04 -28.36
N ILE A 349 27.41 -7.04 -27.52
CA ILE A 349 26.55 -6.87 -26.35
C ILE A 349 27.35 -6.89 -25.05
N SER A 350 27.03 -5.94 -24.17
CA SER A 350 27.71 -5.80 -22.88
C SER A 350 27.42 -6.99 -21.93
N GLN A 351 28.45 -7.50 -21.25
CA GLN A 351 28.32 -8.56 -20.24
C GLN A 351 27.30 -8.25 -19.11
N PRO A 352 27.16 -7.01 -18.62
CA PRO A 352 26.12 -6.65 -17.66
C PRO A 352 24.70 -6.89 -18.19
N LEU A 353 24.44 -6.63 -19.47
CA LEU A 353 23.13 -6.85 -20.07
C LEU A 353 22.80 -8.34 -20.17
N LEU A 354 23.75 -9.17 -20.60
CA LEU A 354 23.57 -10.63 -20.62
C LEU A 354 23.32 -11.19 -19.22
N THR A 355 24.03 -10.67 -18.21
CA THR A 355 23.81 -11.06 -16.81
C THR A 355 22.39 -10.69 -16.34
N LEU A 356 21.91 -9.51 -16.71
CA LEU A 356 20.55 -9.06 -16.40
C LEU A 356 19.48 -9.91 -17.12
N LEU A 357 19.67 -10.22 -18.41
CA LEU A 357 18.75 -11.08 -19.17
C LEU A 357 18.72 -12.51 -18.63
N ARG A 358 19.86 -13.11 -18.29
CA ARG A 358 19.92 -14.44 -17.65
C ARG A 358 19.20 -14.46 -16.31
N ARG A 359 19.31 -13.37 -15.54
CA ARG A 359 18.57 -13.20 -14.29
C ARG A 359 17.06 -13.15 -14.55
N PHE A 360 16.60 -12.37 -15.54
CA PHE A 360 15.19 -12.33 -15.92
C PHE A 360 14.68 -13.69 -16.45
N ALA A 361 15.52 -14.44 -17.15
CA ALA A 361 15.17 -15.77 -17.66
C ALA A 361 14.96 -16.75 -16.49
N THR A 362 15.89 -16.75 -15.54
CA THR A 362 15.81 -17.57 -14.32
C THR A 362 14.57 -17.19 -13.50
N GLU A 363 14.30 -15.90 -13.36
CA GLU A 363 13.12 -15.38 -12.68
C GLU A 363 11.82 -15.82 -13.36
N SER A 364 11.69 -15.61 -14.66
CA SER A 364 10.48 -15.97 -15.43
C SER A 364 10.22 -17.48 -15.44
N ALA A 365 11.28 -18.30 -15.49
CA ALA A 365 11.16 -19.75 -15.36
C ALA A 365 10.66 -20.18 -13.97
N ARG A 366 11.08 -19.48 -12.90
CA ARG A 366 10.57 -19.74 -11.55
C ARG A 366 9.12 -19.33 -11.40
N ASP A 367 8.73 -18.19 -11.97
CA ASP A 367 7.34 -17.72 -11.92
C ASP A 367 6.40 -18.68 -12.67
N GLU A 368 6.77 -19.15 -13.87
CA GLU A 368 5.98 -20.16 -14.58
C GLU A 368 5.89 -21.47 -13.81
N ALA A 369 7.00 -21.92 -13.21
CA ALA A 369 6.99 -23.13 -12.40
C ALA A 369 6.05 -23.01 -11.19
N ARG A 370 5.97 -21.83 -10.55
CA ARG A 370 5.03 -21.59 -9.43
C ARG A 370 3.59 -21.69 -9.90
N VAL A 371 3.22 -20.97 -10.96
CA VAL A 371 1.85 -21.01 -11.51
C VAL A 371 1.47 -22.44 -11.89
N PHE A 372 2.37 -23.16 -12.56
CA PHE A 372 2.16 -24.56 -12.92
C PHE A 372 1.97 -25.46 -11.69
N CYS A 373 2.77 -25.28 -10.64
CA CYS A 373 2.58 -26.03 -9.39
C CYS A 373 1.24 -25.70 -8.71
N ASP A 374 0.85 -24.42 -8.66
CA ASP A 374 -0.42 -24.00 -8.06
C ASP A 374 -1.62 -24.57 -8.83
N GLU A 375 -1.54 -24.61 -10.17
CA GLU A 375 -2.53 -25.25 -11.03
C GLU A 375 -2.68 -26.75 -10.72
N LEU A 376 -1.56 -27.47 -10.61
CA LEU A 376 -1.56 -28.89 -10.26
C LEU A 376 -2.13 -29.15 -8.86
N VAL A 377 -1.81 -28.30 -7.88
CA VAL A 377 -2.37 -28.42 -6.52
C VAL A 377 -3.88 -28.16 -6.54
N ALA A 378 -4.32 -27.14 -7.27
CA ALA A 378 -5.73 -26.83 -7.42
C ALA A 378 -6.50 -27.95 -8.17
N GLU A 379 -5.86 -28.61 -9.14
CA GLU A 379 -6.43 -29.77 -9.84
C GLU A 379 -6.52 -31.00 -8.93
N ALA A 380 -5.47 -31.29 -8.16
CA ALA A 380 -5.48 -32.36 -7.17
C ALA A 380 -6.55 -32.15 -6.09
N ALA A 381 -6.80 -30.90 -5.67
CA ALA A 381 -7.87 -30.56 -4.73
C ALA A 381 -9.29 -30.71 -5.34
N ARG A 382 -9.42 -30.65 -6.68
CA ARG A 382 -10.69 -30.84 -7.40
C ARG A 382 -11.01 -32.30 -7.68
N SER A 383 -10.01 -33.18 -7.73
CA SER A 383 -10.24 -34.63 -7.84
C SER A 383 -10.64 -35.19 -6.48
N PRO A 384 -11.86 -35.75 -6.31
CA PRO A 384 -12.15 -36.53 -5.12
C PRO A 384 -11.19 -37.72 -5.12
N MET A 385 -10.49 -37.91 -4.00
CA MET A 385 -9.73 -39.12 -3.72
C MET A 385 -10.62 -40.32 -4.08
N ILE A 386 -10.26 -41.05 -5.14
CA ILE A 386 -10.77 -42.39 -5.35
C ILE A 386 -10.30 -43.14 -4.10
N GLU A 387 -11.21 -43.41 -3.17
CA GLU A 387 -10.95 -44.36 -2.10
C GLU A 387 -10.56 -45.67 -2.78
N ASP A 388 -9.28 -46.04 -2.66
CA ASP A 388 -8.82 -47.39 -2.88
C ASP A 388 -9.64 -48.29 -1.95
N VAL A 389 -10.71 -48.87 -2.49
CA VAL A 389 -11.42 -49.97 -1.82
C VAL A 389 -10.41 -51.11 -1.74
N PRO A 390 -9.98 -51.53 -0.54
CA PRO A 390 -8.99 -52.59 -0.43
C PRO A 390 -9.60 -53.89 -0.93
N ALA A 391 -8.88 -54.58 -1.81
CA ALA A 391 -9.23 -55.90 -2.30
C ALA A 391 -9.32 -56.90 -1.13
N GLY A 392 -10.54 -57.17 -0.67
CA GLY A 392 -10.86 -58.23 0.27
C GLY A 392 -11.44 -59.44 -0.47
N GLU A 393 -10.71 -60.55 -0.45
CA GLU A 393 -11.15 -61.84 -0.99
C GLU A 393 -12.44 -62.35 -0.32
N THR A 394 -13.39 -62.72 -1.18
CA THR A 394 -14.43 -63.77 -1.05
C THR A 394 -15.42 -63.76 0.13
N ALA A 395 -16.70 -63.58 -0.22
CA ALA A 395 -17.75 -64.52 0.18
C ALA A 395 -18.89 -64.53 -0.86
N LEU A 396 -18.98 -65.63 -1.61
CA LEU A 396 -20.16 -66.06 -2.36
C LEU A 396 -21.38 -66.09 -1.44
N ARG A 397 -22.40 -65.30 -1.75
CA ARG A 397 -23.80 -65.63 -1.44
C ARG A 397 -24.69 -65.17 -2.59
N ASP A 398 -25.27 -66.18 -3.24
CA ASP A 398 -26.34 -66.08 -4.21
C ASP A 398 -27.52 -65.25 -3.68
N LEU A 399 -28.20 -64.51 -4.57
CA LEU A 399 -29.61 -64.76 -4.92
C LEU A 399 -30.15 -63.69 -5.89
N GLU A 400 -30.67 -64.21 -7.00
CA GLU A 400 -31.88 -63.78 -7.71
C GLU A 400 -31.86 -62.49 -8.56
N VAL A 401 -31.73 -62.76 -9.87
CA VAL A 401 -32.25 -61.94 -10.96
C VAL A 401 -33.75 -61.71 -10.77
N ARG A 402 -34.17 -60.45 -10.66
CA ARG A 402 -35.51 -60.01 -11.06
C ARG A 402 -35.35 -58.86 -12.06
N GLU A 403 -35.68 -59.14 -13.31
CA GLU A 403 -36.00 -58.13 -14.31
C GLU A 403 -37.28 -57.40 -13.90
N GLU A 404 -37.26 -56.07 -13.87
CA GLU A 404 -38.48 -55.26 -13.99
C GLU A 404 -38.11 -53.86 -14.52
N PHE A 405 -38.32 -53.70 -15.83
CA PHE A 405 -38.98 -52.61 -16.55
C PHE A 405 -39.04 -51.14 -16.02
N TYR A 406 -39.10 -50.24 -17.02
CA TYR A 406 -39.52 -48.80 -17.04
C TYR A 406 -38.43 -47.76 -16.69
N GLU A 407 -38.25 -46.62 -17.35
CA GLU A 407 -38.59 -46.01 -18.66
C GLU A 407 -37.77 -44.68 -18.71
N PRO A 408 -37.47 -44.08 -19.88
CA PRO A 408 -36.57 -42.93 -19.99
C PRO A 408 -37.33 -41.58 -20.08
N VAL A 409 -36.78 -40.51 -19.48
CA VAL A 409 -37.28 -39.12 -19.67
C VAL A 409 -36.10 -38.14 -19.56
N PRO A 410 -36.09 -36.96 -20.23
CA PRO A 410 -35.29 -36.76 -21.44
C PRO A 410 -34.43 -35.48 -21.41
N ALA A 411 -33.65 -35.27 -22.48
CA ALA A 411 -32.94 -34.03 -22.77
C ALA A 411 -33.88 -32.93 -23.28
N ILE A 412 -33.66 -31.69 -22.84
CA ILE A 412 -34.24 -30.43 -23.39
C ILE A 412 -33.10 -29.40 -23.29
N ALA A 413 -32.40 -29.06 -24.38
CA ALA A 413 -32.70 -28.09 -25.44
C ALA A 413 -32.45 -26.60 -25.04
N LEU A 414 -31.47 -26.01 -25.74
CA LEU A 414 -31.16 -24.57 -25.81
C LEU A 414 -32.34 -23.77 -26.41
N PRO A 415 -32.34 -22.45 -26.21
CA PRO A 415 -32.78 -21.55 -27.26
C PRO A 415 -31.79 -20.40 -27.58
N SER A 416 -32.00 -19.90 -28.79
CA SER A 416 -31.27 -18.99 -29.66
C SER A 416 -31.49 -17.48 -29.40
N GLU A 417 -30.57 -16.71 -29.99
CA GLU A 417 -30.58 -15.31 -30.47
C GLU A 417 -31.85 -14.43 -30.37
N VAL A 418 -31.67 -13.11 -30.13
CA VAL A 418 -31.96 -12.01 -31.10
C VAL A 418 -31.78 -10.59 -30.47
N GLU A 419 -31.06 -9.75 -31.24
CA GLU A 419 -31.10 -8.27 -31.48
C GLU A 419 -30.95 -7.15 -30.41
N ILE A 420 -29.82 -6.41 -30.56
CA ILE A 420 -29.63 -4.97 -30.87
C ILE A 420 -30.61 -3.93 -30.31
N ASN A 421 -30.08 -2.97 -29.53
CA ASN A 421 -30.31 -1.53 -29.73
C ASN A 421 -29.22 -0.63 -29.13
N SER A 422 -28.80 0.33 -29.94
CA SER A 422 -27.88 1.45 -29.72
C SER A 422 -28.51 2.59 -28.90
N LEU A 423 -27.72 3.35 -28.14
CA LEU A 423 -27.92 4.79 -27.88
C LEU A 423 -26.60 5.50 -27.45
N GLU A 424 -26.44 6.72 -27.94
CA GLU A 424 -25.25 7.60 -27.96
C GLU A 424 -25.03 8.44 -26.68
N GLU A 425 -23.77 8.91 -26.56
CA GLU A 425 -23.22 10.21 -26.07
C GLU A 425 -23.68 10.89 -24.76
N ASP A 426 -22.71 11.27 -23.90
CA ASP A 426 -22.27 12.68 -23.81
C ASP A 426 -21.00 12.85 -22.94
N ALA A 427 -20.11 13.72 -23.43
CA ALA A 427 -18.86 14.15 -22.79
C ALA A 427 -19.01 15.55 -22.18
N SER A 428 -18.29 15.84 -21.10
CA SER A 428 -17.89 17.24 -20.82
C SER A 428 -16.55 17.32 -20.08
N ASP A 429 -15.63 18.05 -20.71
CA ASP A 429 -14.37 18.58 -20.19
C ASP A 429 -14.50 19.35 -18.87
N GLN A 430 -13.47 19.26 -18.03
CA GLN A 430 -12.79 20.47 -17.53
C GLN A 430 -11.41 20.17 -16.92
N ASN A 431 -10.43 20.91 -17.46
CA ASN A 431 -9.01 20.89 -17.20
C ASN A 431 -8.65 21.98 -16.16
N ALA A 432 -7.81 21.67 -15.17
CA ALA A 432 -7.10 22.69 -14.39
C ALA A 432 -5.81 22.11 -13.81
N GLY A 433 -4.69 22.44 -14.44
CA GLY A 433 -3.35 22.10 -13.98
C GLY A 433 -2.89 22.97 -12.82
N VAL A 434 -2.27 22.34 -11.82
CA VAL A 434 -1.49 23.01 -10.78
C VAL A 434 -0.19 22.24 -10.60
N VAL A 435 0.91 22.87 -10.99
CA VAL A 435 2.28 22.38 -10.84
C VAL A 435 2.87 23.01 -9.57
N TYR A 436 3.25 22.21 -8.58
CA TYR A 436 4.12 22.68 -7.49
C TYR A 436 5.34 21.78 -7.33
N ARG A 437 6.50 22.47 -7.28
CA ARG A 437 7.84 21.95 -7.02
C ARG A 437 8.01 21.69 -5.54
N PHE A 438 8.68 20.60 -5.17
CA PHE A 438 9.49 20.54 -3.95
C PHE A 438 10.79 19.78 -4.23
N GLY A 439 11.90 20.40 -3.86
CA GLY A 439 13.26 19.91 -4.03
C GLY A 439 13.84 19.30 -2.77
N GLU A 440 14.77 18.39 -3.02
CA GLU A 440 15.97 18.00 -2.27
C GLU A 440 15.89 17.44 -0.84
N GLY A 441 16.48 16.24 -0.71
CA GLY A 441 17.58 16.06 0.25
C GLY A 441 17.58 14.79 1.07
N MET A 442 18.05 13.66 0.53
CA MET A 442 18.65 12.61 1.36
C MET A 442 19.63 11.74 0.55
N LYS A 443 20.93 11.93 0.80
CA LYS A 443 22.01 11.09 0.27
C LYS A 443 22.03 9.78 1.06
N THR A 444 21.68 8.67 0.42
CA THR A 444 21.94 7.33 0.97
C THR A 444 22.86 6.55 0.02
N SER A 445 23.96 6.06 0.60
CA SER A 445 25.07 5.42 -0.09
C SER A 445 24.64 4.18 -0.87
N ARG A 446 24.63 4.28 -2.20
CA ARG A 446 24.49 3.15 -3.13
C ARG A 446 25.87 2.65 -3.61
N PRO A 447 26.04 1.34 -3.83
CA PRO A 447 27.24 0.80 -4.46
C PRO A 447 27.34 1.26 -5.93
N ARG A 448 28.48 1.85 -6.30
CA ARG A 448 28.79 2.60 -7.54
C ARG A 448 28.67 1.84 -8.88
N PHE A 449 28.19 0.59 -8.91
CA PHE A 449 28.22 -0.24 -10.12
C PHE A 449 26.98 -0.10 -11.01
N LEU A 450 25.81 0.23 -10.46
CA LEU A 450 24.56 0.41 -11.24
C LEU A 450 24.39 1.81 -11.85
N ASP A 451 25.22 2.78 -11.44
CA ASP A 451 25.17 4.16 -11.96
C ASP A 451 25.53 4.27 -13.45
N ARG A 452 26.13 3.22 -14.05
CA ARG A 452 26.47 3.20 -15.48
C ARG A 452 25.28 3.01 -16.42
N LEU A 453 24.13 2.58 -15.91
CA LEU A 453 22.87 2.45 -16.68
C LEU A 453 21.83 3.53 -16.31
N ALA A 454 22.19 4.45 -15.40
CA ALA A 454 21.33 5.57 -15.04
C ALA A 454 21.33 6.62 -16.16
N LEU A 455 20.13 7.00 -16.58
CA LEU A 455 19.89 8.04 -17.59
C LEU A 455 20.58 9.34 -17.16
N LYS A 456 21.38 9.95 -18.05
CA LYS A 456 21.97 11.26 -17.80
C LYS A 456 20.85 12.30 -17.67
N THR A 457 20.55 12.72 -16.45
CA THR A 457 19.70 13.89 -16.19
C THR A 457 20.44 15.16 -16.62
N ARG A 458 20.15 15.66 -17.82
CA ARG A 458 20.53 17.03 -18.21
C ARG A 458 19.55 18.00 -17.55
N PHE A 459 19.96 18.66 -16.48
CA PHE A 459 19.34 19.92 -16.07
C PHE A 459 19.83 20.99 -17.05
N ALA A 460 18.92 21.57 -17.82
CA ALA A 460 19.20 22.76 -18.60
C ALA A 460 19.04 23.97 -17.66
N GLU A 461 20.16 24.58 -17.30
CA GLU A 461 20.19 25.89 -16.65
C GLU A 461 19.67 26.93 -17.65
N TYR A 462 18.57 27.60 -17.29
CA TYR A 462 18.02 28.74 -18.02
C TYR A 462 18.25 29.98 -17.16
N GLU A 463 19.28 30.76 -17.50
CA GLU A 463 19.48 32.11 -16.95
C GLU A 463 18.37 33.04 -17.44
N PRO A 464 17.65 33.75 -16.54
CA PRO A 464 16.77 34.83 -16.96
C PRO A 464 17.58 36.11 -17.16
N ARG A 465 17.37 36.74 -18.31
CA ARG A 465 17.91 38.04 -18.71
C ARG A 465 17.34 39.17 -17.86
N ASP A 466 18.21 40.13 -17.55
CA ASP A 466 17.90 41.40 -16.91
C ASP A 466 16.83 42.19 -17.68
N ALA A 467 15.81 42.65 -16.96
CA ALA A 467 14.91 43.71 -17.40
C ALA A 467 14.86 44.77 -16.30
N GLU A 468 15.37 45.95 -16.63
CA GLU A 468 15.37 47.15 -15.79
C GLU A 468 13.98 47.79 -15.69
N LEU A 469 13.73 48.33 -14.49
CA LEU A 469 12.95 49.54 -14.14
C LEU A 469 11.43 49.55 -14.39
N ASP A 470 10.65 49.67 -13.31
CA ASP A 470 10.03 50.97 -13.05
C ASP A 470 9.77 51.23 -11.54
N ASP A 471 9.91 52.49 -11.18
CA ASP A 471 10.06 53.05 -9.85
C ASP A 471 8.69 53.52 -9.32
N ALA A 472 8.28 53.07 -8.13
CA ALA A 472 7.14 53.66 -7.43
C ALA A 472 7.29 53.56 -5.90
N THR A 473 7.36 54.74 -5.30
CA THR A 473 7.61 55.11 -3.92
C THR A 473 6.53 54.63 -2.91
N SER A 474 6.98 53.88 -1.89
CA SER A 474 6.76 53.95 -0.39
C SER A 474 5.46 54.57 0.22
N PRO A 475 5.15 54.43 1.55
CA PRO A 475 5.68 53.56 2.63
C PRO A 475 4.58 52.84 3.45
N ASP A 476 4.94 51.80 4.22
CA ASP A 476 4.50 51.58 5.61
C ASP A 476 5.14 50.28 6.13
N ALA A 477 6.36 50.42 6.67
CA ALA A 477 7.07 49.35 7.37
C ALA A 477 7.17 49.73 8.86
N VAL A 478 6.49 48.95 9.70
CA VAL A 478 6.67 48.97 11.16
C VAL A 478 7.65 47.85 11.50
N PRO A 479 8.75 48.10 12.25
CA PRO A 479 9.75 47.09 12.53
C PRO A 479 9.29 46.16 13.65
N TYR A 480 9.27 44.84 13.40
CA TYR A 480 9.06 43.83 14.43
C TYR A 480 10.41 43.54 15.11
N GLU A 481 10.45 43.78 16.42
CA GLU A 481 11.62 43.57 17.27
C GLU A 481 12.01 42.09 17.32
N ALA A 482 13.29 41.82 17.11
CA ALA A 482 13.90 40.51 17.29
C ALA A 482 14.03 40.23 18.80
N LEU A 483 13.16 39.37 19.32
CA LEU A 483 13.35 38.76 20.64
C LEU A 483 14.37 37.63 20.52
N SER A 484 15.57 37.91 21.03
CA SER A 484 16.59 36.94 21.37
C SER A 484 16.08 36.03 22.50
N CYS A 485 15.74 34.78 22.18
CA CYS A 485 15.57 33.74 23.20
C CYS A 485 16.94 33.18 23.58
N GLU A 486 17.35 33.45 24.81
CA GLU A 486 18.51 32.85 25.46
C GLU A 486 18.28 31.34 25.64
N VAL A 487 19.21 30.54 25.12
CA VAL A 487 19.25 29.09 25.29
C VAL A 487 19.74 28.80 26.70
N LEU A 488 18.85 28.32 27.58
CA LEU A 488 19.23 27.74 28.86
C LEU A 488 19.67 26.27 28.65
N PRO A 489 20.80 25.84 29.22
CA PRO A 489 21.30 24.48 29.05
C PRO A 489 20.44 23.48 29.81
N TYR A 490 20.07 22.39 29.14
CA TYR A 490 19.39 21.26 29.77
C TYR A 490 20.40 20.45 30.61
N GLU A 491 20.03 20.18 31.85
CA GLU A 491 20.79 19.35 32.77
C GLU A 491 20.69 17.87 32.35
N THR A 492 21.85 17.23 32.19
CA THR A 492 22.01 15.78 32.06
C THR A 492 21.63 15.09 33.37
N LEU A 493 20.53 14.36 33.39
CA LEU A 493 20.20 13.40 34.44
C LEU A 493 20.94 12.08 34.18
N SER A 494 21.95 11.82 35.01
CA SER A 494 22.60 10.53 35.21
C SER A 494 21.61 9.56 35.87
N TYR A 495 21.32 8.44 35.20
CA TYR A 495 20.69 7.29 35.85
C TYR A 495 21.76 6.53 36.64
N GLU A 496 21.53 6.36 37.94
CA GLU A 496 22.34 5.52 38.81
C GLU A 496 22.03 4.04 38.59
N ASP A 497 23.10 3.24 38.55
CA ASP A 497 23.08 1.78 38.57
C ASP A 497 22.70 1.28 39.98
N GLU A 498 21.61 0.50 40.08
CA GLU A 498 21.30 -0.33 41.24
C GLU A 498 21.50 -1.82 40.88
N PRO A 499 22.16 -2.62 41.73
CA PRO A 499 22.60 -3.97 41.41
C PRO A 499 21.48 -5.00 41.57
N VAL A 500 21.31 -5.88 40.59
CA VAL A 500 20.42 -7.05 40.69
C VAL A 500 21.24 -8.29 41.04
N GLU A 501 20.81 -8.97 42.10
CA GLU A 501 21.41 -10.18 42.68
C GLU A 501 21.43 -11.39 41.72
N ASP A 502 22.58 -12.07 41.68
CA ASP A 502 22.81 -13.34 40.97
C ASP A 502 22.09 -14.52 41.65
N GLY A 503 21.24 -15.21 40.88
CA GLY A 503 20.69 -16.53 41.19
C GLY A 503 21.02 -17.54 40.07
N PRO A 504 21.38 -18.80 40.38
CA PRO A 504 22.08 -19.67 39.43
C PRO A 504 21.11 -20.31 38.42
N TYR A 505 21.33 -20.06 37.13
CA TYR A 505 20.71 -20.83 36.06
C TYR A 505 21.65 -21.92 35.52
N ILE A 506 21.14 -23.15 35.53
CA ILE A 506 21.80 -24.37 35.07
C ILE A 506 21.95 -24.31 33.53
N VAL A 507 23.19 -24.34 33.07
CA VAL A 507 23.56 -24.49 31.65
C VAL A 507 23.54 -25.97 31.29
N SER A 508 22.62 -26.39 30.42
CA SER A 508 22.68 -27.69 29.74
C SER A 508 23.51 -27.54 28.47
N SER A 509 24.75 -28.01 28.49
CA SER A 509 25.65 -28.06 27.35
C SER A 509 25.33 -29.28 26.47
N CYS A 510 24.83 -29.05 25.26
CA CYS A 510 24.85 -30.05 24.18
C CYS A 510 26.08 -29.79 23.28
N GLU A 511 27.11 -30.61 23.42
CA GLU A 511 28.22 -30.65 22.47
C GLU A 511 27.80 -31.36 21.16
N PRO A 512 28.03 -30.78 19.97
CA PRO A 512 27.97 -31.53 18.74
C PRO A 512 29.28 -32.30 18.52
N LYS A 513 29.20 -33.64 18.47
CA LYS A 513 30.31 -34.50 18.06
C LYS A 513 30.77 -34.12 16.65
N ARG A 514 32.02 -33.65 16.54
CA ARG A 514 32.76 -33.60 15.26
C ARG A 514 32.90 -35.01 14.71
N VAL A 515 32.38 -35.23 13.50
CA VAL A 515 32.73 -36.40 12.67
C VAL A 515 33.68 -35.89 11.59
N GLU A 516 34.93 -36.33 11.64
CA GLU A 516 35.92 -36.05 10.60
C GLU A 516 35.63 -36.90 9.35
N PRO A 517 35.80 -36.36 8.13
CA PRO A 517 35.61 -37.13 6.92
C PRO A 517 36.84 -38.01 6.66
N ARG A 518 36.67 -39.33 6.74
CA ARG A 518 37.61 -40.28 6.13
C ARG A 518 37.35 -40.33 4.63
N PHE A 519 38.29 -39.79 3.86
CA PHE A 519 38.50 -40.14 2.46
C PHE A 519 39.17 -41.51 2.43
N ASP A 520 38.46 -42.52 1.92
CA ASP A 520 38.96 -43.67 1.16
C ASP A 520 37.96 -44.83 1.27
N GLU A 521 37.08 -44.96 0.26
CA GLU A 521 36.57 -46.25 -0.26
C GLU A 521 35.58 -45.98 -1.43
N PRO A 522 35.66 -46.71 -2.56
CA PRO A 522 34.79 -46.49 -3.70
C PRO A 522 33.49 -47.29 -3.55
N ALA A 523 32.33 -46.62 -3.52
CA ALA A 523 31.04 -47.30 -3.58
C ALA A 523 30.66 -47.63 -5.04
N PRO A 524 30.04 -48.80 -5.30
CA PRO A 524 30.03 -49.43 -6.61
C PRO A 524 28.94 -48.85 -7.52
N TYR A 525 29.23 -48.89 -8.81
CA TYR A 525 28.25 -48.72 -9.87
C TYR A 525 27.31 -49.93 -9.87
N ASP A 526 26.04 -49.74 -9.51
CA ASP A 526 24.99 -50.61 -10.04
C ASP A 526 23.73 -49.79 -10.32
N SER A 527 23.38 -49.75 -11.60
CA SER A 527 22.17 -49.14 -12.11
C SER A 527 21.00 -50.09 -11.82
N LEU A 528 19.81 -49.55 -11.53
CA LEU A 528 18.56 -49.93 -12.20
C LEU A 528 17.38 -49.15 -11.60
N TYR A 529 16.58 -48.58 -12.50
CA TYR A 529 15.25 -47.99 -12.33
C TYR A 529 14.55 -48.34 -11.01
N ARG A 530 14.54 -47.38 -10.08
CA ARG A 530 13.60 -47.35 -8.96
C ARG A 530 12.75 -46.09 -9.17
N GLU A 531 11.48 -46.26 -9.51
CA GLU A 531 10.53 -45.17 -9.39
C GLU A 531 10.59 -44.68 -7.93
N PRO A 532 10.72 -43.36 -7.69
CA PRO A 532 10.74 -42.85 -6.34
C PRO A 532 9.40 -43.14 -5.66
N ASP A 533 9.47 -43.99 -4.63
CA ASP A 533 8.33 -44.32 -3.77
C ASP A 533 8.03 -43.12 -2.86
N PHE A 534 7.00 -42.35 -3.20
CA PHE A 534 6.53 -41.20 -2.42
C PHE A 534 5.54 -41.61 -1.30
N SER A 535 5.29 -42.91 -1.09
CA SER A 535 4.32 -43.38 -0.08
C SER A 535 4.73 -43.06 1.37
N GLY A 536 6.03 -42.83 1.62
CA GLY A 536 6.58 -42.51 2.94
C GLY A 536 6.47 -41.04 3.39
N LEU A 537 6.02 -40.12 2.52
CA LEU A 537 5.98 -38.68 2.83
C LEU A 537 4.73 -38.22 3.59
N LYS A 538 3.75 -39.12 3.84
CA LYS A 538 2.48 -38.76 4.49
C LYS A 538 2.61 -38.25 5.94
N ASN A 539 3.74 -38.50 6.62
CA ASN A 539 3.92 -38.18 8.04
C ASN A 539 5.25 -37.46 8.37
N ALA A 540 5.92 -36.86 7.38
CA ALA A 540 7.02 -35.95 7.72
C ALA A 540 6.42 -34.67 8.32
N PRO A 541 6.84 -34.21 9.52
CA PRO A 541 6.49 -32.86 9.96
C PRO A 541 6.96 -31.89 8.87
N PRO A 542 6.20 -30.81 8.54
CA PRO A 542 6.62 -29.88 7.51
C PRO A 542 8.02 -29.41 7.88
N ALA A 543 9.02 -29.80 7.09
CA ALA A 543 10.36 -29.29 7.25
C ALA A 543 10.19 -27.78 7.14
N TYR A 544 10.42 -27.07 8.24
CA TYR A 544 10.34 -25.61 8.27
C TYR A 544 11.40 -25.11 7.29
N ARG A 545 10.97 -24.88 6.05
CA ARG A 545 11.78 -24.29 5.02
C ARG A 545 11.79 -22.81 5.38
N GLU A 546 12.93 -22.31 5.85
CA GLU A 546 13.11 -20.87 6.02
C GLU A 546 12.63 -20.20 4.74
N PRO A 547 11.57 -19.38 4.79
CA PRO A 547 11.01 -18.81 3.58
C PRO A 547 12.08 -17.92 2.97
N LEU A 548 12.50 -18.25 1.74
CA LEU A 548 13.46 -17.42 1.05
C LEU A 548 12.88 -16.01 0.98
N LEU A 549 13.70 -14.97 1.14
CA LEU A 549 13.23 -13.58 0.97
C LEU A 549 12.51 -13.38 -0.37
N SER A 550 12.86 -14.13 -1.40
CA SER A 550 12.16 -14.16 -2.68
C SER A 550 10.73 -14.70 -2.61
N ASP A 551 10.46 -15.63 -1.70
CA ASP A 551 9.14 -16.23 -1.49
C ASP A 551 8.29 -15.33 -0.58
N LEU A 552 8.89 -14.70 0.43
CA LEU A 552 8.23 -13.64 1.21
C LEU A 552 7.84 -12.42 0.36
N LEU A 553 8.72 -12.00 -0.55
CA LEU A 553 8.46 -10.89 -1.50
C LEU A 553 7.62 -11.29 -2.71
N ALA A 554 7.34 -12.58 -2.91
CA ALA A 554 6.41 -13.04 -3.94
C ALA A 554 5.01 -13.25 -3.37
N ALA A 555 4.92 -13.67 -2.10
CA ALA A 555 3.67 -13.79 -1.37
C ALA A 555 3.10 -12.43 -0.95
N ALA A 556 3.97 -11.47 -0.62
CA ALA A 556 3.61 -10.10 -0.27
C ALA A 556 3.74 -9.18 -1.49
#